data_AF-A0A423URI7-F1
#
_entry.id   AF-A0A423URI7-F1
#
_cell.length_a   1.000
_cell.length_b   1.000
_cell.length_c   1.000
_cell.angle_alpha   90.00
_cell.angle_beta   90.00
_cell.angle_gamma   90.00
#
_symmetry.space_group_name_H-M   'P 1'
#
loop_
_entity.id
_entity.type
_entity.pdbx_description
1 polymer ?
#
loop_
_entity_poly.entity_id
_entity_poly.type
_entity_poly.pdbx_seq_one_letter_code
_entity_poly.pdbx_strand_id
1 'polypeptide(L)' 'MNTEEPAGTVPESAWFKSSYSTGSGGECVEVANAARSTHVRDSKNKAGAMLRFDAEQWATFVAFASH' A
#
# COMPACT_ATOMS: atom_id res chain seq x y z
N MET A 1 25.46 -16.64 10.66
CA MET A 1 24.81 -15.71 9.70
C MET A 1 23.47 -16.34 9.36
N ASN A 2 22.39 -15.94 10.04
CA ASN A 2 21.05 -16.44 9.73
C ASN A 2 20.51 -15.64 8.56
N THR A 3 20.35 -16.31 7.42
CA THR A 3 19.58 -15.83 6.29
C THR A 3 18.10 -16.02 6.63
N GLU A 4 17.51 -15.02 7.27
CA GLU A 4 16.06 -14.89 7.38
C GLU A 4 15.60 -13.94 6.28
N GLU A 5 15.33 -14.52 5.11
CA GLU A 5 14.60 -13.90 4.01
C GLU A 5 13.29 -13.30 4.56
N PRO A 6 12.95 -12.03 4.33
CA PRO A 6 11.77 -11.41 4.93
C PRO A 6 10.51 -11.89 4.19
N ALA A 7 10.06 -13.10 4.49
CA ALA A 7 8.84 -13.71 4.02
C ALA A 7 7.61 -12.97 4.60
N GLY A 8 7.33 -11.78 4.09
CA GLY A 8 6.17 -10.98 4.50
C GLY A 8 6.32 -9.47 4.35
N THR A 9 7.52 -8.97 4.10
CA THR A 9 7.77 -7.52 4.04
C THR A 9 7.73 -7.05 2.58
N VAL A 10 6.79 -6.15 2.27
CA VAL A 10 6.75 -5.48 0.96
C VAL A 10 7.95 -4.52 0.88
N PRO A 11 8.85 -4.66 -0.10
CA PRO A 11 10.04 -3.83 -0.18
C PRO A 11 9.67 -2.35 -0.36
N GLU A 12 10.47 -1.45 0.21
CA GLU A 12 10.20 0.00 0.13
C GLU A 12 10.10 0.51 -1.32
N SER A 13 10.82 -0.12 -2.24
CA SER A 13 10.80 0.20 -3.68
C SER A 13 9.50 -0.16 -4.39
N ALA A 14 8.66 -1.03 -3.82
CA ALA A 14 7.36 -1.40 -4.40
C ALA A 14 6.26 -0.38 -4.08
N TRP A 15 6.52 0.60 -3.21
CA TRP A 15 5.57 1.63 -2.82
C TRP A 15 5.59 2.80 -3.79
N PHE A 16 4.41 3.17 -4.27
CA PHE A 16 4.21 4.38 -5.05
C PHE A 16 3.26 5.32 -4.33
N LYS A 17 3.60 6.61 -4.33
CA LYS A 17 2.77 7.66 -3.77
C LYS A 17 1.75 8.12 -4.80
N SER A 18 0.52 8.36 -4.38
CA SER A 18 -0.52 8.87 -5.28
C SER A 18 -0.17 10.26 -5.81
N SER A 19 -0.39 10.53 -7.09
CA SER A 19 -0.19 11.86 -7.68
C SER A 19 -1.15 12.92 -7.12
N TYR A 20 -2.29 12.49 -6.58
CA TYR A 20 -3.24 13.38 -5.89
C TYR A 20 -2.72 13.84 -4.52
N SER A 21 -1.67 13.19 -3.99
CA SER A 21 -0.97 13.57 -2.77
C SER A 21 -0.02 14.77 -2.93
N THR A 22 -0.03 15.46 -4.08
CA THR A 22 0.90 16.57 -4.40
C THR A 22 0.32 17.97 -4.17
N GLY A 23 -0.98 18.09 -3.85
CA GLY A 23 -1.61 19.36 -3.51
C GLY A 23 -1.24 19.86 -2.09
N SER A 24 -1.33 21.19 -1.87
CA SER A 24 -1.05 21.89 -0.59
C SER A 24 -1.88 21.44 0.64
N GLY A 25 -2.59 20.32 0.56
CA GLY A 25 -3.52 19.79 1.57
C GLY A 25 -3.33 18.33 1.99
N GLY A 26 -2.26 17.64 1.57
CA GLY A 26 -1.65 16.59 2.41
C GLY A 26 -2.38 15.25 2.58
N GLU A 27 -3.07 14.72 1.58
CA GLU A 27 -3.54 13.34 1.59
C GLU A 27 -2.36 12.38 1.34
N CYS A 28 -2.03 11.54 2.32
CA CYS A 28 -0.75 10.82 2.38
C CYS A 28 -0.95 9.33 2.20
N VAL A 29 -1.22 8.89 0.97
CA VAL A 29 -1.41 7.47 0.70
C VAL A 29 -0.30 6.94 -0.20
N GLU A 30 0.33 5.86 0.26
CA GLU A 30 1.21 5.01 -0.53
C GLU A 30 0.53 3.66 -0.75
N VAL A 31 0.66 3.14 -1.96
CA VAL A 31 0.13 1.83 -2.35
C VAL A 31 1.27 0.96 -2.85
N ALA A 32 1.24 -0.33 -2.57
CA ALA A 32 2.17 -1.29 -3.12
C ALA A 32 1.43 -2.55 -3.59
N ASN A 33 1.70 -2.94 -4.84
CA ASN A 33 1.20 -4.19 -5.41
C ASN A 33 2.25 -5.28 -5.17
N ALA A 34 1.97 -6.17 -4.23
CA ALA A 34 2.75 -7.37 -4.01
C ALA A 34 2.14 -8.54 -4.79
N ALA A 35 2.90 -9.63 -4.96
CA ALA A 35 2.55 -10.74 -5.85
C ALA A 35 1.15 -11.36 -5.63
N ARG A 36 0.56 -11.24 -4.43
CA ARG A 36 -0.79 -11.75 -4.11
C ARG A 36 -1.61 -10.80 -3.24
N SER A 37 -1.15 -9.57 -3.04
CA SER A 37 -1.84 -8.63 -2.17
C SER A 37 -1.53 -7.19 -2.51
N THR A 38 -2.55 -6.34 -2.35
CA THR A 38 -2.40 -4.90 -2.41
C THR A 38 -2.28 -4.36 -1.00
N HIS A 39 -1.28 -3.54 -0.76
CA HIS A 39 -1.07 -2.89 0.53
C HIS A 39 -1.28 -1.38 0.39
N VAL A 40 -1.97 -0.80 1.37
CA VAL A 40 -2.23 0.65 1.44
C VAL A 40 -1.80 1.15 2.81
N ARG A 41 -1.00 2.21 2.84
CA ARG A 41 -0.52 2.82 4.09
C ARG A 41 -0.54 4.33 4.04
N ASP A 42 -0.49 4.93 5.23
CA ASP A 42 -0.29 6.36 5.37
C ASP A 42 1.21 6.72 5.14
N SER A 43 1.49 7.65 4.23
CA SER A 43 2.86 8.05 3.88
C SER A 43 3.55 8.84 4.99
N LYS A 44 2.80 9.46 5.91
CA LYS A 44 3.32 10.20 7.07
C LYS A 44 3.58 9.28 8.25
N ASN A 45 2.91 8.13 8.32
CA ASN A 45 3.04 7.12 9.35
C ASN A 45 3.35 5.74 8.75
N LYS A 46 4.52 5.61 8.13
CA LYS A 46 4.98 4.38 7.45
C LYS A 46 5.11 3.17 8.37
N ALA A 47 5.28 3.39 9.67
CA ALA A 47 5.38 2.34 10.70
C ALA A 47 4.02 2.02 11.36
N GLY A 48 2.96 2.75 11.00
CA GLY A 48 1.61 2.55 11.49
C GLY A 48 0.92 1.34 10.88
N ALA A 49 -0.35 1.15 11.24
CA ALA A 49 -1.17 0.08 10.68
C ALA A 49 -1.34 0.23 9.16
N MET A 50 -1.37 -0.91 8.46
CA MET A 50 -1.45 -0.98 7.01
C MET A 50 -2.65 -1.82 6.61
N LEU A 51 -3.39 -1.37 5.61
CA LEU A 51 -4.44 -2.18 5.02
C LEU A 51 -3.82 -3.17 4.03
N ARG A 52 -4.30 -4.41 4.07
CA ARG A 52 -3.91 -5.47 3.14
C ARG A 52 -5.16 -6.06 2.53
N PHE A 53 -5.18 -6.10 1.22
CA PHE A 53 -6.25 -6.70 0.42
C PHE A 53 -5.67 -7.88 -0.36
N ASP A 54 -6.42 -8.97 -0.47
CA ASP A 54 -6.20 -9.89 -1.59
C ASP A 54 -6.74 -9.29 -2.91
N ALA A 55 -6.57 -10.01 -4.01
CA ALA A 55 -6.95 -9.53 -5.34
C ALA A 55 -8.47 -9.28 -5.48
N GLU A 56 -9.30 -10.12 -4.88
CA GLU A 56 -10.76 -10.00 -4.96
C GLU A 56 -11.25 -8.82 -4.13
N GLN A 57 -10.76 -8.72 -2.89
CA GLN A 57 -11.05 -7.60 -1.98
C GLN A 57 -10.63 -6.26 -2.57
N TRP A 58 -9.47 -6.21 -3.23
CA TRP A 58 -9.00 -5.00 -3.91
C TRP A 58 -9.92 -4.61 -5.06
N ALA A 59 -10.35 -5.57 -5.89
CA ALA A 59 -11.27 -5.31 -6.98
C ALA A 59 -12.62 -4.77 -6.49
N THR A 60 -13.19 -5.38 -5.43
CA THR A 60 -14.43 -4.90 -4.81
C THR A 60 -14.27 -3.49 -4.24
N PHE A 61 -13.16 -3.23 -3.53
CA PHE A 61 -12.87 -1.92 -2.97
C PHE A 61 -12.80 -0.83 -4.05
N VAL A 62 -12.08 -1.09 -5.15
CA VAL A 62 -11.98 -0.14 -6.27
C VAL A 62 -13.33 0.10 -6.92
N ALA A 63 -14.11 -0.95 -7.17
CA ALA A 63 -15.45 -0.82 -7.77
C ALA A 63 -16.40 0.03 -6.92
N PHE A 64 -16.30 -0.09 -5.59
CA PHE A 64 -17.03 0.76 -4.64
C PHE A 64 -16.53 2.21 -4.69
N ALA A 65 -15.21 2.43 -4.66
CA ALA A 65 -14.62 3.77 -4.59
C ALA A 65 -14.69 4.57 -5.90
N SER A 66 -15.00 3.92 -7.03
CA SER A 66 -15.15 4.55 -8.34
C SER A 66 -16.57 5.06 -8.66
N HIS A 67 -17.53 4.87 -7.75
CA HIS A 67 -18.88 5.46 -7.82
C HIS A 67 -18.92 6.83 -7.16
#